data_AF-A0A059LPG1-F1
#
_entry.id   AF-A0A059LPG1-F1
#
_cell.length_a   1.000
_cell.length_b   1.000
_cell.length_c   1.000
_cell.angle_alpha   90.00
_cell.angle_beta   90.00
_cell.angle_gamma   90.00
#
_symmetry.space_group_name_H-M   'P 1'
#
loop_
_entity.id
_entity.type
_entity.pdbx_description
1 polymer ?
#
loop_
_entity_poly.entity_id
_entity_poly.type
_entity_poly.pdbx_seq_one_letter_code
_entity_poly.pdbx_strand_id
1 'polypeptide(L)'
;MHALALCRCHVDSGASRPVGRLLSRAWHSGSSVESLATVPAGQYFDVPDDELVPEWQSRFFQDTRAGLASGSRPPRPYGCVGLEAEWAWSRSRALLSRPCTQHLASELADLAASARGQHVHLSGWTGSGKSVAMFAAVQWARRAGWVALYVPSAQALVEGGSLSPCLLPDGAEQEEENWTEAQVRDPEGISYDAPAGARLMLRALLQAHEQQLQGVVSPSGGASLAAVAKEGLAAGDDHAPVDAALDVKQGLLQQSDLPVLLALDGYNHLYHRTTFGRAVHPWHRLALPPGALRLARGMRLLEGP
;
A
#
# COMPACT_ATOMS: atom_id res chain seq x y z
N MET A 1 3.93 -34.13 22.14
CA MET A 1 4.04 -33.96 23.62
C MET A 1 4.26 -32.47 23.86
N HIS A 2 3.42 -31.66 24.50
CA HIS A 2 2.22 -31.81 25.31
C HIS A 2 1.16 -30.77 24.86
N ALA A 3 -0.06 -30.93 25.39
CA ALA A 3 -1.36 -30.41 24.95
C ALA A 3 -1.58 -28.88 24.99
N LEU A 4 -2.58 -28.39 24.23
CA LEU A 4 -3.59 -27.46 24.76
C LEU A 4 -4.90 -27.45 23.93
N ALA A 5 -5.97 -27.01 24.59
CA ALA A 5 -7.37 -27.42 24.45
C ALA A 5 -8.12 -27.03 23.15
N LEU A 6 -8.98 -27.96 22.70
CA LEU A 6 -10.14 -27.69 21.85
C LEU A 6 -11.26 -27.04 22.68
N CYS A 7 -11.83 -25.95 22.17
CA CYS A 7 -13.17 -25.51 22.57
C CYS A 7 -14.05 -25.44 21.31
N ARG A 8 -15.05 -26.33 21.24
CA ARG A 8 -16.13 -26.30 20.26
C ARG A 8 -17.15 -25.26 20.72
N CYS A 9 -17.53 -24.34 19.85
CA CYS A 9 -18.78 -23.61 19.99
C CYS A 9 -19.71 -23.98 18.83
N HIS A 10 -20.86 -24.56 19.21
CA HIS A 10 -22.03 -24.82 18.38
C HIS A 10 -22.53 -23.53 17.74
N VAL A 11 -22.94 -23.62 16.47
CA VAL A 11 -23.70 -22.56 15.78
C VAL A 11 -25.16 -22.85 16.06
N ASP A 12 -25.79 -22.05 16.92
CA ASP A 12 -27.24 -21.98 17.01
C ASP A 12 -27.74 -20.68 16.39
N SER A 13 -28.63 -20.84 15.43
CA SER A 13 -29.35 -19.84 14.69
C SER A 13 -30.58 -19.36 15.47
N GLY A 14 -30.73 -18.06 15.68
CA GLY A 14 -32.03 -17.45 15.97
C GLY A 14 -32.02 -16.24 16.90
N ALA A 15 -32.77 -15.22 16.47
CA ALA A 15 -33.21 -14.02 17.19
C ALA A 15 -32.28 -12.80 17.22
N SER A 16 -32.73 -11.79 16.45
CA SER A 16 -32.29 -10.39 16.46
C SER A 16 -32.54 -9.70 17.80
N ARG A 17 -31.49 -9.15 18.41
CA ARG A 17 -31.53 -8.11 19.46
C ARG A 17 -30.30 -7.17 19.31
N PRO A 18 -30.37 -5.90 19.75
CA PRO A 18 -29.37 -4.90 19.46
C PRO A 18 -28.11 -5.18 20.29
N VAL A 19 -26.99 -5.49 19.64
CA VAL A 19 -25.71 -5.77 20.32
C VAL A 19 -24.94 -4.45 20.46
N GLY A 20 -25.40 -3.62 21.38
CA GLY A 20 -24.59 -2.58 21.99
C GLY A 20 -24.15 -3.04 23.37
N ARG A 21 -22.81 -3.10 23.56
CA ARG A 21 -22.04 -3.06 24.82
C ARG A 21 -21.36 -4.33 25.35
N LEU A 22 -20.04 -4.13 25.49
CA LEU A 22 -19.13 -4.57 26.55
C LEU A 22 -18.44 -5.92 26.39
N LEU A 23 -17.40 -5.96 25.55
CA LEU A 23 -16.12 -6.41 26.11
C LEU A 23 -15.82 -5.48 27.31
N SER A 24 -15.51 -6.05 28.46
CA SER A 24 -15.23 -5.27 29.68
C SER A 24 -14.29 -4.11 29.38
N ARG A 25 -14.66 -2.87 29.78
CA ARG A 25 -13.85 -1.64 29.64
C ARG A 25 -12.38 -1.80 30.03
N ALA A 26 -12.04 -2.80 30.85
CA ALA A 26 -10.68 -3.09 31.29
C ALA A 26 -9.65 -3.31 30.16
N TRP A 27 -10.08 -3.69 28.95
CA TRP A 27 -9.17 -3.97 27.83
C TRP A 27 -9.07 -2.83 26.82
N HIS A 28 -9.98 -1.84 26.87
CA HIS A 28 -9.89 -0.65 26.04
C HIS A 28 -9.19 0.46 26.82
N SER A 29 -8.16 1.06 26.23
CA SER A 29 -7.46 2.19 26.85
C SER A 29 -8.32 3.47 26.88
N GLY A 30 -9.31 3.57 25.97
CA GLY A 30 -10.02 4.81 25.68
C GLY A 30 -9.15 5.83 24.92
N SER A 31 -7.95 5.44 24.51
CA SER A 31 -7.04 6.26 23.71
C SER A 31 -7.31 6.06 22.22
N SER A 32 -7.03 7.10 21.44
CA SER A 32 -7.01 7.04 19.97
C SER A 32 -5.64 6.58 19.46
N VAL A 33 -5.56 6.32 18.15
CA VAL A 33 -4.30 6.01 17.44
C VAL A 33 -3.22 7.09 17.56
N GLU A 34 -3.55 8.34 17.89
CA GLU A 34 -2.56 9.40 18.16
C GLU A 34 -1.63 9.04 19.34
N SER A 35 -2.19 8.33 20.32
CA SER A 35 -1.46 7.89 21.51
C SER A 35 -0.78 6.54 21.31
N LEU A 36 -0.64 6.05 20.07
CA LEU A 36 -0.14 4.69 19.78
C LEU A 36 1.18 4.35 20.52
N ALA A 37 2.10 5.31 20.64
CA ALA A 37 3.37 5.12 21.34
C ALA A 37 3.24 4.98 22.87
N THR A 38 2.15 5.47 23.47
CA THR A 38 1.95 5.54 24.92
C THR A 38 0.85 4.61 25.44
N VAL A 39 0.01 4.05 24.56
CA VAL A 39 -1.03 3.09 24.96
C VAL A 39 -0.36 1.83 25.53
N PRO A 40 -0.70 1.39 26.77
CA PRO A 40 -0.10 0.20 27.36
C PRO A 40 -0.24 -1.04 26.46
N ALA A 41 0.82 -1.83 26.37
CA ALA A 41 0.81 -3.07 25.60
C ALA A 41 -0.27 -4.03 26.14
N GLY A 42 -1.01 -4.65 25.23
CA GLY A 42 -2.12 -5.55 25.57
C GLY A 42 -3.48 -4.85 25.71
N GLN A 43 -3.54 -3.52 25.58
CA GLN A 43 -4.80 -2.76 25.52
C GLN A 43 -5.19 -2.43 24.08
N TYR A 44 -6.50 -2.33 23.84
CA TYR A 44 -7.07 -1.86 22.59
C TYR A 44 -7.18 -0.34 22.57
N PHE A 45 -6.76 0.27 21.46
CA PHE A 45 -6.96 1.69 21.16
C PHE A 45 -7.89 1.84 19.95
N ASP A 46 -8.63 2.95 19.91
CA ASP A 46 -9.63 3.19 18.88
C ASP A 46 -9.01 3.79 17.61
N VAL A 47 -9.46 3.29 16.45
CA VAL A 47 -9.16 3.80 15.12
C VAL A 47 -10.44 4.48 14.58
N PRO A 48 -10.44 5.81 14.47
CA PRO A 48 -11.60 6.60 14.04
C PRO A 48 -12.12 6.23 12.64
N ASP A 49 -13.43 6.41 12.44
CA ASP A 49 -14.13 6.03 11.20
C ASP A 49 -13.96 7.02 10.05
N ASP A 50 -13.84 8.29 10.39
CA ASP A 50 -13.74 9.46 9.52
C ASP A 50 -12.41 9.53 8.77
N GLU A 51 -11.39 8.82 9.27
CA GLU A 51 -10.02 8.88 8.74
C GLU A 51 -9.47 7.51 8.39
N LEU A 52 -10.35 6.55 8.09
CA LEU A 52 -9.92 5.25 7.60
C LEU A 52 -9.07 5.42 6.35
N VAL A 53 -7.95 4.71 6.32
CA VAL A 53 -7.13 4.47 5.14
C VAL A 53 -7.98 3.93 3.98
N PRO A 54 -8.48 4.73 3.02
CA PRO A 54 -9.45 4.23 2.06
C PRO A 54 -8.94 3.02 1.27
N GLU A 55 -7.64 2.99 1.03
CA GLU A 55 -6.92 1.91 0.38
C GLU A 55 -6.93 0.58 1.14
N TRP A 56 -7.23 0.53 2.45
CA TRP A 56 -7.29 -0.74 3.19
C TRP A 56 -8.50 -1.59 2.78
N GLN A 57 -9.59 -0.96 2.35
CA GLN A 57 -10.86 -1.62 2.13
C GLN A 57 -10.81 -2.52 0.90
N SER A 58 -11.26 -3.77 1.01
CA SER A 58 -11.35 -4.68 -0.13
C SER A 58 -12.17 -4.12 -1.30
N ARG A 59 -13.15 -3.26 -1.02
CA ARG A 59 -13.95 -2.51 -2.01
C ARG A 59 -13.12 -1.54 -2.85
N PHE A 60 -12.07 -0.97 -2.27
CA PHE A 60 -11.16 -0.06 -2.96
C PHE A 60 -10.47 -0.72 -4.16
N PHE A 61 -10.26 -2.04 -4.08
CA PHE A 61 -9.63 -2.84 -5.14
C PHE A 61 -10.62 -3.53 -6.08
N GLN A 62 -11.92 -3.26 -6.00
CA GLN A 62 -12.89 -3.90 -6.89
C GLN A 62 -12.80 -3.35 -8.33
N ASP A 63 -12.45 -2.07 -8.48
CA ASP A 63 -12.36 -1.39 -9.78
C ASP A 63 -11.22 -1.92 -10.68
N THR A 64 -10.11 -2.39 -10.10
CA THR A 64 -8.97 -2.91 -10.89
C THR A 64 -9.25 -4.25 -11.56
N ARG A 65 -10.40 -4.87 -11.25
CA ARG A 65 -10.77 -6.22 -11.71
C ARG A 65 -11.92 -6.25 -12.71
N ALA A 66 -12.53 -5.11 -13.06
CA ALA A 66 -13.68 -5.07 -13.97
C ALA A 66 -13.41 -5.66 -15.38
N GLY A 67 -12.14 -5.95 -15.73
CA GLY A 67 -11.76 -6.64 -16.97
C GLY A 67 -11.54 -8.17 -16.87
N LEU A 68 -11.62 -8.79 -15.69
CA LEU A 68 -11.49 -10.25 -15.56
C LEU A 68 -12.85 -10.92 -15.81
N ALA A 69 -12.96 -11.60 -16.96
CA ALA A 69 -14.18 -12.28 -17.41
C ALA A 69 -14.84 -13.13 -16.31
N SER A 70 -16.18 -13.05 -16.29
CA SER A 70 -17.12 -13.89 -15.54
C SER A 70 -16.71 -15.37 -15.61
N GLY A 71 -16.14 -15.92 -14.53
CA GLY A 71 -15.77 -17.34 -14.43
C GLY A 71 -14.40 -17.62 -13.81
N SER A 72 -13.60 -16.59 -13.52
CA SER A 72 -12.33 -16.75 -12.80
C SER A 72 -12.55 -16.95 -11.28
N ARG A 73 -11.61 -17.68 -10.64
CA ARG A 73 -11.59 -18.01 -9.20
C ARG A 73 -12.01 -16.80 -8.34
N PRO A 74 -12.74 -16.99 -7.22
CA PRO A 74 -13.08 -15.89 -6.35
C PRO A 74 -11.80 -15.12 -5.99
N PRO A 75 -11.85 -13.79 -6.07
CA PRO A 75 -10.68 -12.97 -5.89
C PRO A 75 -9.99 -13.29 -4.57
N ARG A 76 -8.65 -13.34 -4.55
CA ARG A 76 -7.93 -13.27 -3.28
C ARG A 76 -8.30 -11.93 -2.62
N PRO A 77 -8.63 -11.93 -1.32
CA PRO A 77 -8.95 -10.68 -0.62
C PRO A 77 -7.73 -9.75 -0.72
N TYR A 78 -7.91 -8.59 -1.35
CA TYR A 78 -6.97 -7.48 -1.24
C TYR A 78 -7.31 -6.68 0.01
N GLY A 79 -6.30 -6.07 0.63
CA GLY A 79 -6.41 -5.41 1.92
C GLY A 79 -5.79 -6.22 3.06
N CYS A 80 -5.81 -5.67 4.26
CA CYS A 80 -5.22 -6.30 5.44
C CYS A 80 -6.21 -7.28 6.08
N VAL A 81 -6.18 -8.56 5.67
CA VAL A 81 -7.04 -9.62 6.25
C VAL A 81 -6.89 -9.71 7.78
N GLY A 82 -5.68 -9.46 8.29
CA GLY A 82 -5.43 -9.43 9.73
C GLY A 82 -6.20 -8.31 10.46
N LEU A 83 -6.35 -7.15 9.82
CA LEU A 83 -7.10 -6.01 10.35
C LEU A 83 -8.60 -6.31 10.42
N GLU A 84 -9.15 -6.86 9.34
CA GLU A 84 -10.56 -7.28 9.29
C GLU A 84 -10.86 -8.32 10.37
N ALA A 85 -9.96 -9.30 10.56
CA ALA A 85 -10.08 -10.30 11.62
C ALA A 85 -10.01 -9.67 13.02
N GLU A 86 -9.13 -8.69 13.22
CA GLU A 86 -8.95 -8.02 14.51
C GLU A 86 -10.19 -7.18 14.89
N TRP A 87 -10.76 -6.43 13.94
CA TRP A 87 -12.01 -5.70 14.16
C TRP A 87 -13.23 -6.59 14.34
N ALA A 88 -13.30 -7.70 13.59
CA ALA A 88 -14.35 -8.70 13.79
C ALA A 88 -14.27 -9.29 15.21
N TRP A 89 -13.05 -9.48 15.73
CA TRP A 89 -12.83 -10.00 17.08
C TRP A 89 -13.15 -8.98 18.17
N SER A 90 -12.66 -7.74 18.05
CA SER A 90 -12.91 -6.68 19.02
C SER A 90 -14.35 -6.14 18.96
N ARG A 91 -15.07 -6.41 17.87
CA ARG A 91 -16.42 -5.89 17.57
C ARG A 91 -16.47 -4.35 17.55
N SER A 92 -15.32 -3.73 17.37
CA SER A 92 -15.13 -2.29 17.30
C SER A 92 -13.97 -2.01 16.32
N ARG A 93 -13.82 -0.77 15.88
CA ARG A 93 -12.64 -0.37 15.09
C ARG A 93 -11.46 -0.11 16.00
N ALA A 94 -11.12 -1.09 16.83
CA ALA A 94 -10.02 -0.98 17.78
C ALA A 94 -8.94 -2.01 17.47
N LEU A 95 -7.70 -1.59 17.69
CA LEU A 95 -6.50 -2.38 17.46
C LEU A 95 -5.79 -2.65 18.78
N LEU A 96 -5.24 -3.84 18.92
CA LEU A 96 -4.40 -4.21 20.05
C LEU A 96 -3.06 -3.49 19.96
N SER A 97 -2.77 -2.67 20.97
CA SER A 97 -1.47 -2.07 21.19
C SER A 97 -0.45 -3.15 21.50
N ARG A 98 0.57 -3.28 20.64
CA ARG A 98 1.65 -4.24 20.77
C ARG A 98 2.96 -3.49 20.98
N PRO A 99 3.95 -4.08 21.69
CA PRO A 99 5.26 -3.43 21.84
C PRO A 99 5.90 -3.07 20.49
N CYS A 100 5.73 -3.91 19.46
CA CYS A 100 6.26 -3.62 18.13
C CYS A 100 5.60 -2.42 17.44
N THR A 101 4.30 -2.18 17.66
CA THR A 101 3.60 -1.02 17.07
C THR A 101 3.97 0.27 17.79
N GLN A 102 4.15 0.21 19.11
CA GLN A 102 4.65 1.33 19.91
C GLN A 102 6.07 1.71 19.49
N HIS A 103 6.94 0.70 19.39
CA HIS A 103 8.33 0.90 18.96
C HIS A 103 8.40 1.48 17.55
N LEU A 104 7.62 0.94 16.60
CA LEU A 104 7.54 1.49 15.25
C LEU A 104 7.10 2.96 15.22
N ALA A 105 6.08 3.34 16.00
CA ALA A 105 5.63 4.73 16.07
C ALA A 105 6.70 5.66 16.68
N SER A 106 7.38 5.22 17.73
CA SER A 106 8.50 5.96 18.34
C SER A 106 9.64 6.15 17.37
N GLU A 107 10.08 5.07 16.70
CA GLU A 107 11.16 5.13 15.71
C GLU A 107 10.79 6.08 14.57
N LEU A 108 9.57 6.01 14.04
CA LEU A 108 9.14 6.94 12.99
C LEU A 108 9.21 8.40 13.48
N ALA A 109 8.74 8.70 14.69
CA ALA A 109 8.81 10.05 15.26
C ALA A 109 10.27 10.53 15.39
N ASP A 110 11.16 9.68 15.88
CA ASP A 110 12.59 9.97 16.03
C ASP A 110 13.26 10.17 14.65
N LEU A 111 12.88 9.35 13.66
CA LEU A 111 13.38 9.44 12.30
C LEU A 111 12.99 10.75 11.63
N ALA A 112 11.73 11.20 11.78
CA ALA A 112 11.30 12.49 11.25
C ALA A 112 12.04 13.67 11.88
N ALA A 113 12.42 13.56 13.16
CA ALA A 113 13.25 14.58 13.81
C ALA A 113 14.71 14.56 13.32
N SER A 114 15.20 13.43 12.78
CA SER A 114 16.62 13.20 12.49
C SER A 114 17.15 13.75 11.15
N ALA A 115 16.33 14.46 10.35
CA ALA A 115 16.66 15.04 9.04
C ALA A 115 17.29 14.06 8.01
N ARG A 116 17.32 12.75 8.29
CA ARG A 116 17.84 11.72 7.41
C ARG A 116 16.67 10.90 6.86
N GLY A 117 16.63 10.75 5.54
CA GLY A 117 15.81 9.72 4.91
C GLY A 117 16.30 8.36 5.38
N GLN A 118 15.45 7.63 6.12
CA GLN A 118 15.76 6.29 6.59
C GLN A 118 14.67 5.31 6.16
N HIS A 119 15.09 4.07 5.92
CA HIS A 119 14.23 3.00 5.50
C HIS A 119 13.98 2.04 6.67
N VAL A 120 12.71 1.75 6.95
CA VAL A 120 12.31 0.76 7.95
C VAL A 120 11.73 -0.46 7.23
N HIS A 121 12.29 -1.64 7.51
CA HIS A 121 11.81 -2.90 6.95
C HIS A 121 11.17 -3.76 8.04
N LEU A 122 9.86 -4.00 7.92
CA LEU A 122 9.12 -4.88 8.82
C LEU A 122 9.24 -6.34 8.37
N SER A 123 10.00 -7.14 9.10
CA SER A 123 10.18 -8.57 8.83
C SER A 123 9.55 -9.45 9.92
N GLY A 124 9.27 -10.71 9.59
CA GLY A 124 8.68 -11.67 10.53
C GLY A 124 7.82 -12.72 9.86
N TRP A 125 7.45 -13.75 10.63
CA TRP A 125 6.67 -14.89 10.18
C TRP A 125 5.29 -14.50 9.63
N THR A 126 4.69 -15.36 8.80
CA THR A 126 3.31 -15.17 8.32
C THR A 126 2.35 -15.12 9.50
N GLY A 127 1.44 -14.14 9.50
CA GLY A 127 0.48 -13.95 10.59
C GLY A 127 1.03 -13.20 11.82
N SER A 128 2.29 -12.74 11.81
CA SER A 128 2.86 -12.00 12.95
C SER A 128 2.31 -10.58 13.16
N GLY A 129 1.37 -10.12 12.33
CA GLY A 129 0.73 -8.80 12.46
C GLY A 129 1.47 -7.65 11.77
N LYS A 130 2.41 -7.91 10.85
CA LYS A 130 3.16 -6.86 10.11
C LYS A 130 2.25 -5.83 9.42
N SER A 131 1.28 -6.31 8.66
CA SER A 131 0.31 -5.48 7.95
C SER A 131 -0.54 -4.63 8.90
N VAL A 132 -0.93 -5.20 10.06
CA VAL A 132 -1.66 -4.47 11.10
C VAL A 132 -0.78 -3.40 11.75
N ALA A 133 0.49 -3.72 12.02
CA ALA A 133 1.45 -2.77 12.58
C ALA A 133 1.72 -1.60 11.63
N MET A 134 1.90 -1.88 10.34
CA MET A 134 2.08 -0.85 9.33
C MET A 134 0.82 0.00 9.15
N PHE A 135 -0.37 -0.61 9.14
CA PHE A 135 -1.63 0.14 9.13
C PHE A 135 -1.75 1.09 10.33
N ALA A 136 -1.44 0.61 11.54
CA ALA A 136 -1.47 1.43 12.75
C ALA A 136 -0.48 2.60 12.67
N ALA A 137 0.73 2.36 12.14
CA ALA A 137 1.73 3.40 11.92
C ALA A 137 1.29 4.44 10.88
N VAL A 138 0.67 4.01 9.77
CA VAL A 138 0.10 4.93 8.76
C VAL A 138 -0.99 5.80 9.38
N GLN A 139 -1.91 5.21 10.14
CA GLN A 139 -2.97 5.96 10.81
C GLN A 139 -2.42 6.95 11.85
N TRP A 140 -1.41 6.52 12.63
CA TRP A 140 -0.70 7.40 13.55
C TRP A 140 -0.04 8.58 12.81
N ALA A 141 0.67 8.33 11.69
CA ALA A 141 1.34 9.36 10.91
C ALA A 141 0.35 10.38 10.32
N ARG A 142 -0.78 9.91 9.77
CA ARG A 142 -1.84 10.79 9.25
C ARG A 142 -2.38 11.71 10.34
N ARG A 143 -2.66 11.16 11.52
CA ARG A 143 -3.09 11.92 12.70
C ARG A 143 -2.04 12.91 13.21
N ALA A 144 -0.76 12.58 13.07
CA ALA A 144 0.34 13.50 13.37
C ALA A 144 0.52 14.60 12.29
N GLY A 145 -0.34 14.65 11.27
CA GLY A 145 -0.30 15.65 10.20
C GLY A 145 0.67 15.31 9.06
N TRP A 146 1.14 14.07 8.97
CA TRP A 146 2.06 13.65 7.91
C TRP A 146 1.31 13.31 6.63
N VAL A 147 1.99 13.43 5.50
CA VAL A 147 1.50 12.91 4.22
C VAL A 147 1.91 11.45 4.11
N ALA A 148 0.93 10.54 4.16
CA ALA A 148 1.17 9.10 4.11
C ALA A 148 0.68 8.50 2.78
N LEU A 149 1.63 8.14 1.91
CA LEU A 149 1.38 7.35 0.71
C LEU A 149 1.49 5.86 1.07
N TYR A 150 0.34 5.21 1.25
CA TYR A 150 0.29 3.81 1.64
C TYR A 150 -0.24 2.92 0.50
N VAL A 151 0.45 1.80 0.27
CA VAL A 151 0.05 0.74 -0.65
C VAL A 151 -0.16 -0.54 0.16
N PRO A 152 -1.42 -0.94 0.46
CA PRO A 152 -1.71 -2.09 1.32
C PRO A 152 -1.42 -3.44 0.67
N SER A 153 -1.08 -3.45 -0.62
CA SER A 153 -0.62 -4.65 -1.31
C SER A 153 0.19 -4.28 -2.53
N ALA A 154 1.51 -4.41 -2.46
CA ALA A 154 2.40 -4.24 -3.62
C ALA A 154 2.13 -5.29 -4.71
N GLN A 155 1.42 -6.37 -4.38
CA GLN A 155 0.90 -7.34 -5.35
C GLN A 155 0.02 -6.66 -6.41
N ALA A 156 -0.77 -5.65 -6.03
CA ALA A 156 -1.63 -4.90 -6.96
C ALA A 156 -0.84 -4.07 -8.00
N LEU A 157 0.47 -3.90 -7.81
CA LEU A 157 1.35 -3.21 -8.76
C LEU A 157 1.97 -4.18 -9.78
N VAL A 158 1.91 -5.48 -9.53
CA VAL A 158 2.51 -6.55 -10.35
C VAL A 158 1.48 -7.58 -10.84
N GLU A 159 0.22 -7.43 -10.45
CA GLU A 159 -0.88 -8.29 -10.84
C GLU A 159 -2.12 -7.51 -11.29
N GLY A 160 -2.93 -8.13 -12.13
CA GLY A 160 -4.32 -7.72 -12.39
C GLY A 160 -4.44 -6.31 -12.96
N GLY A 161 -4.46 -6.16 -14.29
CA GLY A 161 -4.69 -4.88 -14.92
C GLY A 161 -4.56 -4.91 -16.44
N SER A 162 -4.73 -3.72 -17.04
CA SER A 162 -4.27 -3.43 -18.40
C SER A 162 -2.75 -3.32 -18.41
N LEU A 163 -2.12 -3.73 -19.51
CA LEU A 163 -0.72 -3.47 -19.81
C LEU A 163 -0.70 -2.59 -21.05
N SER A 164 -0.02 -1.46 -20.95
CA SER A 164 0.27 -0.63 -22.11
C SER A 164 1.78 -0.58 -22.34
N PRO A 165 2.28 -0.94 -23.53
CA PRO A 165 3.68 -0.77 -23.88
C PRO A 165 3.99 0.73 -23.98
N CYS A 166 5.07 1.17 -23.36
CA CYS A 166 5.57 2.54 -23.47
C CYS A 166 7.03 2.51 -23.93
N LEU A 167 7.38 3.45 -24.82
CA LEU A 167 8.76 3.73 -25.16
C LEU A 167 9.37 4.58 -24.04
N LEU A 168 10.61 4.26 -23.65
CA LEU A 168 11.39 5.16 -22.81
C LEU A 168 11.64 6.47 -23.58
N PRO A 169 11.71 7.64 -22.91
CA PRO A 169 12.07 8.88 -23.58
C PRO A 169 13.42 8.72 -24.30
N ASP A 170 13.49 9.29 -25.52
CA ASP A 170 14.49 9.05 -26.56
C ASP A 170 15.95 8.92 -26.07
N GLY A 171 16.66 7.88 -26.53
CA GLY A 171 18.10 8.00 -26.84
C GLY A 171 19.15 7.42 -25.88
N ALA A 172 18.85 6.47 -24.99
CA ALA A 172 19.91 5.74 -24.29
C ALA A 172 20.45 4.59 -25.16
N GLU A 173 21.15 4.93 -26.25
CA GLU A 173 22.15 4.06 -26.87
C GLU A 173 23.30 3.91 -25.85
N GLN A 174 23.31 2.82 -25.09
CA GLN A 174 24.46 2.45 -24.27
C GLN A 174 24.80 0.98 -24.48
N GLU A 175 26.11 0.77 -24.64
CA GLU A 175 26.83 -0.39 -25.13
C GLU A 175 26.44 -1.71 -24.44
N GLU A 176 26.34 -2.77 -25.24
CA GLU A 176 25.80 -4.10 -24.94
C GLU A 176 26.62 -4.99 -23.96
N GLU A 177 27.64 -4.47 -23.27
CA GLU A 177 28.65 -5.31 -22.62
C GLU A 177 28.75 -5.17 -21.09
N ASN A 178 27.65 -5.37 -20.33
CA ASN A 178 27.72 -5.99 -19.00
C ASN A 178 26.32 -6.25 -18.40
N TRP A 179 25.77 -7.43 -18.66
CA TRP A 179 24.44 -7.81 -18.14
C TRP A 179 24.55 -8.35 -16.71
N THR A 180 24.22 -7.51 -15.72
CA THR A 180 23.87 -7.98 -14.37
C THR A 180 22.34 -7.98 -14.21
N GLU A 181 21.80 -8.94 -13.47
CA GLU A 181 20.35 -9.23 -13.30
C GLU A 181 19.48 -8.03 -12.83
N ALA A 182 20.09 -6.89 -12.48
CA ALA A 182 19.43 -5.67 -12.02
C ALA A 182 18.79 -4.83 -13.15
N GLN A 183 19.13 -5.05 -14.42
CA GLN A 183 18.64 -4.24 -15.54
C GLN A 183 17.94 -5.10 -16.60
N VAL A 184 16.83 -5.73 -16.22
CA VAL A 184 15.97 -6.39 -17.22
C VAL A 184 15.17 -5.32 -17.98
N ARG A 185 15.81 -4.68 -18.95
CA ARG A 185 15.11 -4.07 -20.08
C ARG A 185 14.53 -5.20 -20.94
N ASP A 186 13.32 -5.02 -21.49
CA ASP A 186 12.91 -5.84 -22.63
C ASP A 186 14.00 -5.68 -23.71
N PRO A 187 14.48 -6.75 -24.38
CA PRO A 187 15.45 -6.64 -25.47
C PRO A 187 15.07 -5.62 -26.56
N GLU A 188 13.80 -5.21 -26.63
CA GLU A 188 13.30 -4.19 -27.56
C GLU A 188 13.25 -2.76 -26.95
N GLY A 189 13.74 -2.54 -25.72
CA GLY A 189 13.70 -1.24 -25.03
C GLY A 189 12.30 -0.82 -24.54
N ILE A 190 11.32 -1.71 -24.63
CA ILE A 190 9.92 -1.46 -24.26
C ILE A 190 9.75 -1.64 -22.75
N SER A 191 9.14 -0.65 -22.09
CA SER A 191 8.68 -0.79 -20.71
C SER A 191 7.16 -0.94 -20.69
N TYR A 192 6.61 -1.41 -19.57
CA TYR A 192 5.19 -1.65 -19.43
C TYR A 192 4.63 -0.89 -18.23
N ASP A 193 3.41 -0.40 -18.39
CA ASP A 193 2.70 0.35 -17.36
C ASP A 193 1.62 -0.48 -16.66
N ALA A 194 1.44 -0.19 -15.37
CA ALA A 194 0.40 -0.77 -14.52
C ALA A 194 -0.61 0.32 -14.10
N PRO A 195 -1.41 0.86 -15.05
CA PRO A 195 -2.30 2.00 -14.83
C PRO A 195 -3.31 1.78 -13.70
N ALA A 196 -3.80 0.55 -13.56
CA ALA A 196 -4.74 0.16 -12.53
C ALA A 196 -4.17 0.42 -11.12
N GLY A 197 -2.93 -0.02 -10.87
CA GLY A 197 -2.23 0.21 -9.61
C GLY A 197 -1.94 1.69 -9.35
N ALA A 198 -1.55 2.43 -10.39
CA ALA A 198 -1.31 3.87 -10.28
C ALA A 198 -2.58 4.63 -9.92
N ARG A 199 -3.70 4.35 -10.59
CA ARG A 199 -5.00 4.99 -10.30
C ARG A 199 -5.47 4.70 -8.87
N LEU A 200 -5.27 3.48 -8.37
CA LEU A 200 -5.57 3.18 -6.96
C LEU A 200 -4.74 4.05 -6.00
N MET A 201 -3.43 4.12 -6.25
CA MET A 201 -2.52 4.91 -5.43
C MET A 201 -2.88 6.40 -5.44
N LEU A 202 -3.16 6.97 -6.61
CA LEU A 202 -3.55 8.38 -6.74
C LEU A 202 -4.90 8.69 -6.07
N ARG A 203 -5.90 7.81 -6.22
CA ARG A 203 -7.21 7.96 -5.54
C ARG A 203 -7.06 7.94 -4.03
N ALA A 204 -6.28 7.00 -3.51
CA ALA A 204 -6.05 6.85 -2.08
C ALA A 204 -5.38 8.09 -1.49
N LEU A 205 -4.34 8.56 -2.17
CA LEU A 205 -3.59 9.73 -1.79
C LEU A 205 -4.46 11.00 -1.80
N LEU A 206 -5.24 11.23 -2.85
CA LEU A 206 -6.13 12.39 -2.92
C LEU A 206 -7.20 12.34 -1.83
N GLN A 207 -7.84 11.17 -1.64
CA GLN A 207 -8.86 11.03 -0.61
C GLN A 207 -8.33 11.30 0.80
N ALA A 208 -7.07 10.96 1.08
CA ALA A 208 -6.45 11.18 2.39
C ALA A 208 -5.79 12.57 2.55
N HIS A 209 -5.21 13.13 1.49
CA HIS A 209 -4.23 14.22 1.60
C HIS A 209 -4.40 15.35 0.57
N GLU A 210 -5.52 15.43 -0.16
CA GLU A 210 -5.70 16.42 -1.24
C GLU A 210 -5.36 17.86 -0.82
N GLN A 211 -5.81 18.30 0.36
CA GLN A 211 -5.56 19.67 0.84
C GLN A 211 -4.07 19.94 1.10
N GLN A 212 -3.36 18.98 1.71
CA GLN A 212 -1.93 19.10 2.00
C GLN A 212 -1.10 19.14 0.70
N LEU A 213 -1.56 18.42 -0.34
CA LEU A 213 -0.88 18.33 -1.63
C LEU A 213 -1.04 19.56 -2.52
N GLN A 214 -1.89 20.52 -2.17
CA GLN A 214 -2.02 21.78 -2.91
C GLN A 214 -0.76 22.66 -2.78
N GLY A 215 -0.05 22.56 -1.65
CA GLY A 215 1.16 23.34 -1.39
C GLY A 215 2.44 22.71 -1.93
N VAL A 216 2.40 21.44 -2.35
CA VAL A 216 3.59 20.72 -2.83
C VAL A 216 3.62 20.74 -4.35
N VAL A 217 4.76 21.13 -4.91
CA VAL A 217 4.95 21.30 -6.36
C VAL A 217 5.53 20.04 -6.99
N SER A 218 5.04 19.72 -8.18
CA SER A 218 5.56 18.65 -9.04
C SER A 218 6.97 18.97 -9.57
N PRO A 219 7.90 18.00 -9.51
CA PRO A 219 9.21 18.11 -10.14
C PRO A 219 9.15 18.37 -11.65
N SER A 220 8.14 17.81 -12.33
CA SER A 220 8.08 17.75 -13.80
C SER A 220 7.36 18.91 -14.46
N GLY A 221 6.52 19.67 -13.72
CA GLY A 221 5.60 20.62 -14.37
C GLY A 221 5.19 21.84 -13.56
N GLY A 222 5.72 22.07 -12.36
CA GLY A 222 5.41 23.27 -11.56
C GLY A 222 3.97 23.34 -11.01
N ALA A 223 3.08 22.44 -11.43
CA ALA A 223 1.73 22.26 -10.89
C ALA A 223 1.77 21.65 -9.48
N SER A 224 0.68 21.78 -8.71
CA SER A 224 0.60 21.11 -7.41
C SER A 224 0.49 19.59 -7.57
N LEU A 225 0.99 18.81 -6.60
CA LEU A 225 0.86 17.35 -6.62
C LEU A 225 -0.59 16.90 -6.61
N ALA A 226 -1.49 17.68 -6.00
CA ALA A 226 -2.93 17.43 -6.08
C ALA A 226 -3.46 17.58 -7.52
N ALA A 227 -2.99 18.58 -8.26
CA ALA A 227 -3.38 18.78 -9.66
C ALA A 227 -2.85 17.63 -10.54
N VAL A 228 -1.57 17.28 -10.42
CA VAL A 228 -0.96 16.15 -11.14
C VAL A 228 -1.71 14.85 -10.89
N ALA A 229 -2.05 14.55 -9.63
CA ALA A 229 -2.81 13.36 -9.29
C ALA A 229 -4.22 13.35 -9.92
N LYS A 230 -4.91 14.49 -9.93
CA LYS A 230 -6.25 14.61 -10.56
C LYS A 230 -6.19 14.47 -12.08
N GLU A 231 -5.21 15.09 -12.71
CA GLU A 231 -4.98 15.00 -14.15
C GLU A 231 -4.67 13.56 -14.57
N GLY A 232 -3.78 12.88 -13.84
CA GLY A 232 -3.48 11.46 -14.07
C GLY A 232 -4.71 10.55 -13.90
N LEU A 233 -5.63 10.88 -12.99
CA LEU A 233 -6.89 10.14 -12.84
C LEU A 233 -7.91 10.44 -13.94
N ALA A 234 -7.96 11.68 -14.42
CA ALA A 234 -8.88 12.12 -15.47
C ALA A 234 -8.41 11.71 -16.87
N ALA A 235 -7.12 11.42 -17.05
CA ALA A 235 -6.54 11.00 -18.31
C ALA A 235 -7.22 9.73 -18.85
N GLY A 236 -7.52 9.77 -20.15
CA GLY A 236 -8.16 8.67 -20.88
C GLY A 236 -7.19 7.58 -21.33
N ASP A 237 -5.88 7.82 -21.24
CA ASP A 237 -4.84 6.84 -21.59
C ASP A 237 -4.28 6.09 -20.36
N ASP A 238 -3.45 5.08 -20.63
CA ASP A 238 -2.87 4.19 -19.63
C ASP A 238 -1.48 4.65 -19.12
N HIS A 239 -0.86 5.64 -19.75
CA HIS A 239 0.49 6.11 -19.39
C HIS A 239 0.45 7.23 -18.36
N ALA A 240 -0.43 8.21 -18.59
CA ALA A 240 -0.57 9.40 -17.75
C ALA A 240 -0.83 9.09 -16.26
N PRO A 241 -1.64 8.08 -15.88
CA PRO A 241 -1.78 7.73 -14.47
C PRO A 241 -0.48 7.24 -13.84
N VAL A 242 0.34 6.48 -14.59
CA VAL A 242 1.62 5.98 -14.10
C VAL A 242 2.65 7.10 -13.99
N ASP A 243 2.72 7.98 -14.98
CA ASP A 243 3.59 9.15 -14.95
C ASP A 243 3.24 10.05 -13.75
N ALA A 244 1.95 10.35 -13.56
CA ALA A 244 1.47 11.13 -12.41
C ALA A 244 1.80 10.44 -11.08
N ALA A 245 1.65 9.12 -10.97
CA ALA A 245 2.00 8.35 -9.78
C ALA A 245 3.50 8.45 -9.44
N LEU A 246 4.37 8.34 -10.43
CA LEU A 246 5.82 8.44 -10.26
C LEU A 246 6.26 9.87 -9.93
N ASP A 247 5.66 10.87 -10.60
CA ASP A 247 5.94 12.28 -10.38
C ASP A 247 5.48 12.73 -8.98
N VAL A 248 4.31 12.28 -8.54
CA VAL A 248 3.83 12.49 -7.17
C VAL A 248 4.76 11.86 -6.14
N LYS A 249 5.17 10.60 -6.33
CA LYS A 249 6.16 9.96 -5.44
C LYS A 249 7.45 10.78 -5.38
N GLN A 250 7.95 11.25 -6.53
CA GLN A 250 9.19 12.02 -6.59
C GLN A 250 9.05 13.39 -5.93
N GLY A 251 7.95 14.10 -6.14
CA GLY A 251 7.67 15.37 -5.47
C GLY A 251 7.58 15.23 -3.95
N LEU A 252 6.95 14.15 -3.47
CA LEU A 252 6.91 13.82 -2.05
C LEU A 252 8.30 13.54 -1.45
N LEU A 253 9.21 12.94 -2.22
CA LEU A 253 10.59 12.69 -1.78
C LEU A 253 11.49 13.95 -1.81
N GLN A 254 11.20 14.91 -2.69
CA GLN A 254 12.03 16.10 -2.87
C GLN A 254 11.63 17.28 -1.97
N GLN A 255 10.36 17.37 -1.60
CA GLN A 255 9.86 18.43 -0.72
C GLN A 255 10.30 18.23 0.73
N SER A 256 10.47 19.32 1.47
CA SER A 256 10.88 19.32 2.88
C SER A 256 9.90 20.02 3.84
N ASP A 257 8.77 20.50 3.32
CA ASP A 257 7.79 21.29 4.08
C ASP A 257 6.89 20.43 4.95
N LEU A 258 6.62 19.19 4.51
CA LEU A 258 5.75 18.24 5.21
C LEU A 258 6.50 16.93 5.50
N PRO A 259 6.33 16.33 6.68
CA PRO A 259 6.81 14.99 6.94
C PRO A 259 6.06 13.99 6.05
N VAL A 260 6.80 13.07 5.43
CA VAL A 260 6.26 12.08 4.49
C VAL A 260 6.53 10.66 4.99
N LEU A 261 5.50 9.82 4.93
CA LEU A 261 5.61 8.38 5.10
C LEU A 261 5.24 7.68 3.80
N LEU A 262 6.20 6.98 3.19
CA LEU A 262 5.92 6.06 2.08
C LEU A 262 5.89 4.63 2.64
N ALA A 263 4.74 3.96 2.58
CA ALA A 263 4.53 2.65 3.19
C ALA A 263 3.99 1.63 2.17
N LEU A 264 4.68 0.49 2.02
CA LEU A 264 4.29 -0.57 1.08
C LEU A 264 4.18 -1.92 1.78
N ASP A 265 3.01 -2.55 1.67
CA ASP A 265 2.79 -3.91 2.17
C ASP A 265 3.15 -4.94 1.12
N GLY A 266 3.64 -6.10 1.59
CA GLY A 266 4.04 -7.18 0.69
C GLY A 266 5.14 -6.74 -0.28
N TYR A 267 6.09 -5.92 0.16
CA TYR A 267 7.18 -5.35 -0.65
C TYR A 267 7.92 -6.40 -1.51
N ASN A 268 8.02 -7.64 -1.01
CA ASN A 268 8.60 -8.77 -1.74
C ASN A 268 7.92 -9.07 -3.09
N HIS A 269 6.66 -8.70 -3.30
CA HIS A 269 5.97 -8.89 -4.58
C HIS A 269 6.63 -8.11 -5.73
N LEU A 270 7.34 -7.01 -5.42
CA LEU A 270 8.08 -6.21 -6.42
C LEU A 270 9.32 -6.92 -6.99
N TYR A 271 9.66 -8.11 -6.47
CA TYR A 271 10.85 -8.89 -6.82
C TYR A 271 10.53 -10.29 -7.36
N HIS A 272 9.26 -10.69 -7.35
CA HIS A 272 8.85 -12.03 -7.72
C HIS A 272 8.24 -12.09 -9.12
N ARG A 273 7.25 -12.96 -9.34
CA ARG A 273 6.60 -13.13 -10.64
C ARG A 273 5.47 -12.12 -10.77
N THR A 274 5.31 -11.58 -11.97
CA THR A 274 4.14 -10.79 -12.33
C THR A 274 3.10 -11.70 -13.01
N THR A 275 1.83 -11.30 -13.04
CA THR A 275 0.84 -11.95 -13.92
C THR A 275 0.86 -11.39 -15.34
N PHE A 276 1.70 -10.38 -15.56
CA PHE A 276 1.85 -9.70 -16.83
C PHE A 276 2.74 -10.52 -17.76
N GLY A 277 2.41 -10.54 -19.04
CA GLY A 277 3.13 -11.35 -19.99
C GLY A 277 2.88 -10.92 -21.42
N ARG A 278 3.93 -11.00 -22.24
CA ARG A 278 3.87 -10.76 -23.68
C ARG A 278 3.42 -12.04 -24.37
N ALA A 279 2.44 -11.93 -25.28
CA ALA A 279 2.10 -13.04 -26.15
C ALA A 279 3.23 -13.25 -27.16
N VAL A 280 3.92 -14.39 -27.08
CA VAL A 280 4.99 -14.77 -28.03
C VAL A 280 4.46 -15.74 -29.07
N HIS A 281 3.44 -16.52 -28.69
CA HIS A 281 2.72 -17.46 -29.56
C HIS A 281 1.26 -17.52 -29.09
N PRO A 282 0.28 -17.90 -29.93
CA PRO A 282 -1.12 -18.09 -29.50
C PRO A 282 -1.32 -18.94 -28.24
N TRP A 283 -0.37 -19.83 -27.93
CA TRP A 283 -0.41 -20.74 -26.78
C TRP A 283 0.68 -20.47 -25.73
N HIS A 284 1.59 -19.52 -25.98
CA HIS A 284 2.71 -19.22 -25.07
C HIS A 284 2.77 -17.73 -24.76
N ARG A 285 2.83 -17.44 -23.46
CA ARG A 285 3.09 -16.10 -22.94
C ARG A 285 4.43 -16.10 -22.22
N LEU A 286 5.27 -15.14 -22.55
CA LEU A 286 6.49 -14.86 -21.80
C LEU A 286 6.10 -13.96 -20.63
N ALA A 287 6.27 -14.44 -19.41
CA ALA A 287 6.01 -13.64 -18.22
C ALA A 287 6.99 -12.47 -18.15
N LEU A 288 6.47 -11.27 -17.90
CA LEU A 288 7.29 -10.08 -17.73
C LEU A 288 7.87 -10.07 -16.31
N PRO A 289 9.16 -9.74 -16.13
CA PRO A 289 9.73 -9.54 -14.82
C PRO A 289 9.21 -8.22 -14.21
N PRO A 290 9.14 -8.08 -12.88
CA PRO A 290 8.68 -6.84 -12.25
C PRO A 290 9.50 -5.61 -12.64
N GLY A 291 10.79 -5.78 -12.95
CA GLY A 291 11.67 -4.69 -13.39
C GLY A 291 11.29 -4.09 -14.75
N ALA A 292 10.51 -4.80 -15.56
CA ALA A 292 9.97 -4.30 -16.82
C ALA A 292 8.76 -3.38 -16.62
N LEU A 293 8.13 -3.41 -15.44
CA LEU A 293 6.98 -2.58 -15.09
C LEU A 293 7.47 -1.26 -14.46
N ARG A 294 7.19 -0.11 -15.09
CA ARG A 294 7.69 1.20 -14.64
C ARG A 294 7.25 1.52 -13.22
N LEU A 295 5.97 1.35 -12.94
CA LEU A 295 5.40 1.62 -11.62
C LEU A 295 6.00 0.71 -10.55
N ALA A 296 6.06 -0.61 -10.79
CA ALA A 296 6.59 -1.55 -9.81
C ALA A 296 8.07 -1.27 -9.51
N ARG A 297 8.87 -1.00 -10.54
CA ARG A 297 10.27 -0.58 -10.39
C ARG A 297 10.38 0.74 -9.62
N GLY A 298 9.58 1.75 -9.99
CA GLY A 298 9.56 3.05 -9.34
C GLY A 298 9.15 2.98 -7.87
N MET A 299 8.41 1.95 -7.46
CA MET A 299 7.98 1.76 -6.06
C MET A 299 8.95 0.93 -5.21
N ARG A 300 10.13 0.55 -5.74
CA ARG A 300 11.18 -0.13 -4.97
C ARG A 300 11.96 0.86 -4.09
N LEU A 301 11.32 1.31 -3.02
CA LEU A 301 11.87 2.34 -2.12
C LEU A 301 13.23 2.02 -1.49
N LEU A 302 13.57 0.74 -1.34
CA LEU A 302 14.83 0.32 -0.73
C LEU A 302 16.02 0.31 -1.69
N GLU A 303 15.74 0.40 -3.00
CA GLU A 303 16.76 0.61 -4.01
C GLU A 303 17.02 2.12 -4.06
N GLY A 304 18.27 2.53 -3.82
CA GLY A 304 18.65 3.93 -3.96
C GLY A 304 18.38 4.46 -5.38
N PRO A 305 18.45 5.78 -5.58
CA PRO A 305 18.57 6.32 -6.94
C PRO A 305 19.76 5.73 -7.69
#